data_AF-A0ABD2N7Y5-F1
#
_entry.id   AF-A0ABD2N7Y5-F1
#
_cell.length_a   1.000
_cell.length_b   1.000
_cell.length_c   1.000
_cell.angle_alpha   90.00
_cell.angle_beta   90.00
_cell.angle_gamma   90.00
#
_symmetry.space_group_name_H-M   'P 1'
#
loop_
_entity.id
_entity.type
_entity.pdbx_description
1 polymer ?
#
loop_
_entity_poly.entity_id
_entity_poly.type
_entity_poly.pdbx_seq_one_letter_code
_entity_poly.pdbx_strand_id
1 'polypeptide(L)'
;MVTDCENINQTLSHSLVHIEEKNALISELLDLRSKSVDIIMFAYKGMLHPLVLSPDKLVHELSSLQNFLNGLEFPVRICLENIHLLYNAITTNVFFSDNKLTFLVLIPLVSSRVYSVEKLSSVPVSVPNSDSFIFILPQSPYLIIDKVKQHYFVMNEIELAECRYIKPFHLCQQSSPIFLVHLHGGCEASLFIPTPNIPLTCDKRIAKINQPLFIQLIQSNTWLYFTPKEENLDVTCRSSNVRESVKVHSSGVFHLNENCSAYGQSIILTSHSTFIREVRVNFTPEIDLRKSLDLNLSFLNTVDIQPLARSSVIIGPNDFDTLRKISSDLNNLKDETSRFHSITKWLDYHNIVTYFLFIVIFILIIYLESAKLKKCLRPIDKPLSNPLDIPNSQTQNSENPNSTTESSVIENDNFVPRYHFQK
;
A
#
# COMPACT_ATOMS: atom_id res chain seq x y z
N MET A 1 -57.85 -47.23 69.20
CA MET A 1 -57.51 -47.86 67.89
C MET A 1 -57.86 -46.97 66.71
N VAL A 2 -59.14 -46.66 66.45
CA VAL A 2 -59.53 -45.79 65.30
C VAL A 2 -58.89 -44.40 65.41
N THR A 3 -58.99 -43.77 66.58
CA THR A 3 -58.38 -42.47 66.91
C THR A 3 -56.85 -42.43 66.80
N ASP A 4 -56.19 -43.58 66.97
CA ASP A 4 -54.72 -43.65 66.87
C ASP A 4 -54.29 -43.62 65.40
N CYS A 5 -55.04 -44.30 64.52
CA CYS A 5 -54.79 -44.29 63.07
C CYS A 5 -54.98 -42.91 62.44
N GLU A 6 -55.97 -42.13 62.86
CA GLU A 6 -56.15 -40.75 62.38
C GLU A 6 -54.97 -39.86 62.78
N ASN A 7 -54.53 -39.94 64.04
CA ASN A 7 -53.42 -39.15 64.57
C ASN A 7 -52.08 -39.52 63.90
N ILE A 8 -51.87 -40.82 63.60
CA ILE A 8 -50.74 -41.32 62.80
C ILE A 8 -50.78 -40.80 61.36
N ASN A 9 -51.93 -40.86 60.69
CA ASN A 9 -52.09 -40.32 59.33
C ASN A 9 -51.85 -38.80 59.28
N GLN A 10 -52.34 -38.04 60.26
CA GLN A 10 -52.13 -36.60 60.33
C GLN A 10 -50.63 -36.27 60.53
N THR A 11 -49.95 -37.01 61.41
CA THR A 11 -48.49 -36.89 61.62
C THR A 11 -47.68 -37.27 60.37
N LEU A 12 -48.10 -38.31 59.63
CA LEU A 12 -47.50 -38.70 58.35
C LEU A 12 -47.69 -37.61 57.27
N SER A 13 -48.88 -37.00 57.18
CA SER A 13 -49.13 -35.92 56.22
C SER A 13 -48.26 -34.69 56.49
N HIS A 14 -48.11 -34.29 57.76
CA HIS A 14 -47.27 -33.14 58.14
C HIS A 14 -45.77 -33.41 57.94
N SER A 15 -45.32 -34.65 58.13
CA SER A 15 -43.91 -35.02 57.87
C SER A 15 -43.59 -35.17 56.39
N LEU A 16 -44.55 -35.58 55.54
CA LEU A 16 -44.42 -35.55 54.08
C LEU A 16 -44.25 -34.12 53.56
N VAL A 17 -45.11 -33.17 53.97
CA VAL A 17 -44.99 -31.75 53.55
C VAL A 17 -43.61 -31.17 53.89
N HIS A 18 -43.12 -31.40 55.12
CA HIS A 18 -41.77 -30.97 55.51
C HIS A 18 -40.61 -31.66 54.77
N ILE A 19 -40.85 -32.83 54.16
CA ILE A 19 -39.88 -33.49 53.26
C ILE A 19 -39.92 -32.85 51.87
N GLU A 20 -41.12 -32.54 51.35
CA GLU A 20 -41.30 -31.85 50.07
C GLU A 20 -40.69 -30.44 50.09
N GLU A 21 -40.94 -29.65 51.14
CA GLU A 21 -40.33 -28.32 51.36
C GLU A 21 -38.79 -28.39 51.37
N LYS A 22 -38.21 -29.37 52.09
CA LYS A 22 -36.76 -29.57 52.16
C LYS A 22 -36.18 -30.03 50.82
N ASN A 23 -36.89 -30.89 50.09
CA ASN A 23 -36.45 -31.34 48.77
C ASN A 23 -36.47 -30.20 47.74
N ALA A 24 -37.46 -29.31 47.80
CA ALA A 24 -37.49 -28.09 46.98
C ALA A 24 -36.29 -27.19 47.27
N LEU A 25 -36.01 -26.90 48.55
CA LEU A 25 -34.89 -26.06 48.97
C LEU A 25 -33.52 -26.69 48.63
N ILE A 26 -33.38 -28.03 48.73
CA ILE A 26 -32.20 -28.76 48.25
C ILE A 26 -32.05 -28.61 46.73
N SER A 27 -33.13 -28.70 45.96
CA SER A 27 -33.09 -28.54 44.50
C SER A 27 -32.70 -27.11 44.09
N GLU A 28 -33.17 -26.09 44.80
CA GLU A 28 -32.80 -24.70 44.58
C GLU A 28 -31.30 -24.47 44.86
N LEU A 29 -30.77 -25.02 45.95
CA LEU A 29 -29.33 -24.96 46.27
C LEU A 29 -28.47 -25.70 45.23
N LEU A 30 -28.94 -26.81 44.67
CA LEU A 30 -28.23 -27.54 43.61
C LEU A 30 -28.25 -26.78 42.27
N ASP A 31 -29.37 -26.17 41.90
CA ASP A 31 -29.51 -25.31 40.72
C ASP A 31 -28.63 -24.05 40.83
N LEU A 32 -28.67 -23.35 41.96
CA LEU A 32 -27.81 -22.20 42.26
C LEU A 32 -26.31 -22.57 42.17
N ARG A 33 -25.95 -23.76 42.67
CA ARG A 33 -24.59 -24.30 42.55
C ARG A 33 -24.19 -24.56 41.10
N SER A 34 -25.06 -25.16 40.28
CA SER A 34 -24.78 -25.38 38.85
C SER A 34 -24.55 -24.04 38.14
N LYS A 35 -25.52 -23.13 38.26
CA LYS A 35 -25.47 -21.78 37.66
C LYS A 35 -24.19 -21.02 38.06
N SER A 36 -23.74 -21.17 39.30
CA SER A 36 -22.48 -20.57 39.77
C SER A 36 -21.25 -21.18 39.09
N VAL A 37 -21.19 -22.51 38.93
CA VAL A 37 -20.12 -23.20 38.18
C VAL A 37 -20.13 -22.79 36.71
N ASP A 38 -21.30 -22.68 36.09
CA ASP A 38 -21.46 -22.25 34.70
C ASP A 38 -20.98 -20.81 34.50
N ILE A 39 -21.37 -19.86 35.37
CA ILE A 39 -20.88 -18.48 35.36
C ILE A 39 -19.34 -18.44 35.46
N ILE A 40 -18.76 -19.22 36.37
CA ILE A 40 -17.30 -19.32 36.56
C ILE A 40 -16.62 -19.90 35.31
N MET A 41 -17.20 -20.93 34.68
CA MET A 41 -16.68 -21.57 33.48
C MET A 41 -16.73 -20.66 32.23
N PHE A 42 -17.73 -19.78 32.13
CA PHE A 42 -17.77 -18.72 31.12
C PHE A 42 -16.74 -17.62 31.43
N ALA A 43 -16.61 -17.22 32.70
CA ALA A 43 -15.61 -16.25 33.15
C ALA A 43 -14.17 -16.68 32.81
N TYR A 44 -13.80 -17.94 33.03
CA TYR A 44 -12.49 -18.50 32.66
C TYR A 44 -12.21 -18.45 31.14
N LYS A 45 -13.24 -18.29 30.30
CA LYS A 45 -13.13 -18.14 28.84
C LYS A 45 -13.18 -16.67 28.38
N GLY A 46 -13.21 -15.71 29.31
CA GLY A 46 -13.44 -14.30 29.00
C GLY A 46 -14.84 -14.01 28.47
N MET A 47 -15.83 -14.85 28.78
CA MET A 47 -17.19 -14.75 28.27
C MET A 47 -18.15 -14.26 29.37
N LEU A 48 -19.03 -13.32 29.02
CA LEU A 48 -20.07 -12.82 29.91
C LEU A 48 -21.27 -13.78 29.90
N HIS A 49 -21.61 -14.37 31.05
CA HIS A 49 -22.76 -15.27 31.16
C HIS A 49 -24.07 -14.46 31.30
N PRO A 50 -25.19 -14.83 30.64
CA PRO A 50 -26.44 -14.06 30.68
C PRO A 50 -27.07 -13.88 32.07
N LEU A 51 -26.75 -14.74 33.04
CA LEU A 51 -27.18 -14.56 34.44
C LEU A 51 -26.43 -13.43 35.19
N VAL A 52 -25.26 -13.00 34.69
CA VAL A 52 -24.50 -11.86 35.25
C VAL A 52 -25.06 -10.55 34.70
N LEU A 53 -25.40 -10.52 33.40
CA LEU A 53 -26.00 -9.37 32.73
C LEU A 53 -26.97 -9.86 31.64
N SER A 54 -28.27 -9.78 31.94
CA SER A 54 -29.33 -10.25 31.04
C SER A 54 -29.50 -9.35 29.82
N PRO A 55 -30.03 -9.89 28.70
CA PRO A 55 -30.32 -9.12 27.48
C PRO A 55 -31.16 -7.86 27.75
N ASP A 56 -32.24 -8.01 28.52
CA ASP A 56 -33.20 -6.94 28.82
C ASP A 56 -32.56 -5.82 29.64
N LYS A 57 -31.73 -6.19 30.63
CA LYS A 57 -30.99 -5.21 31.43
C LYS A 57 -29.96 -4.49 30.57
N LEU A 58 -29.18 -5.20 29.75
CA LEU A 58 -28.22 -4.59 28.84
C LEU A 58 -28.89 -3.61 27.86
N VAL A 59 -30.05 -3.97 27.28
CA VAL A 59 -30.84 -3.07 26.43
C VAL A 59 -31.32 -1.84 27.21
N HIS A 60 -31.83 -2.02 28.43
CA HIS A 60 -32.32 -0.92 29.27
C HIS A 60 -31.21 0.10 29.63
N GLU A 61 -30.09 -0.37 30.20
CA GLU A 61 -28.99 0.50 30.60
C GLU A 61 -28.46 1.32 29.40
N LEU A 62 -28.20 0.65 28.25
CA LEU A 62 -27.64 1.33 27.08
C LEU A 62 -28.60 2.26 26.36
N SER A 63 -29.91 1.96 26.38
CA SER A 63 -30.93 2.87 25.85
C SER A 63 -30.97 4.19 26.61
N SER A 64 -30.72 4.16 27.93
CA SER A 64 -30.61 5.39 28.74
C SER A 64 -29.37 6.23 28.39
N LEU A 65 -28.27 5.58 28.01
CA LEU A 65 -26.99 6.23 27.70
C LEU A 65 -26.91 6.82 26.29
N GLN A 66 -27.77 6.38 25.36
CA GLN A 66 -27.68 6.74 23.94
C GLN A 66 -27.73 8.27 23.67
N ASN A 67 -28.47 9.02 24.50
CA ASN A 67 -28.58 10.48 24.39
C ASN A 67 -27.31 11.25 24.83
N PHE A 68 -26.34 10.59 25.45
CA PHE A 68 -25.11 11.20 25.97
C PHE A 68 -23.88 10.93 25.06
N LEU A 69 -24.07 10.26 23.93
CA LEU A 69 -23.00 9.91 23.00
C LEU A 69 -22.71 11.08 22.04
N ASN A 70 -21.58 11.77 22.24
CA ASN A 70 -21.20 12.97 21.49
C ASN A 70 -20.75 12.65 20.04
N GLY A 71 -21.71 12.39 19.14
CA GLY A 71 -21.43 12.05 17.74
C GLY A 71 -20.85 10.65 17.51
N LEU A 72 -20.96 9.79 18.53
CA LEU A 72 -20.65 8.36 18.46
C LEU A 72 -21.95 7.57 18.61
N GLU A 73 -21.96 6.35 18.08
CA GLU A 73 -23.12 5.45 18.12
C GLU A 73 -22.70 4.06 18.64
N PHE A 74 -23.69 3.27 19.05
CA PHE A 74 -23.47 1.83 19.25
C PHE A 74 -23.36 1.12 17.89
N PRO A 75 -22.52 0.07 17.75
CA PRO A 75 -22.27 -0.59 16.46
C PRO A 75 -23.50 -1.30 15.86
N VAL A 76 -24.53 -1.54 16.68
CA VAL A 76 -25.83 -2.06 16.28
C VAL A 76 -26.92 -1.33 17.05
N ARG A 77 -28.13 -1.30 16.49
CA ARG A 77 -29.30 -0.72 17.17
C ARG A 77 -29.58 -1.48 18.48
N ILE A 78 -29.65 -0.76 19.59
CA ILE A 78 -29.95 -1.31 20.91
C ILE A 78 -31.42 -1.76 20.96
N CYS A 79 -31.64 -3.07 20.80
CA CYS A 79 -32.92 -3.75 20.96
C CYS A 79 -32.69 -5.26 21.13
N LEU A 80 -33.69 -6.00 21.61
CA LEU A 80 -33.56 -7.43 21.94
C LEU A 80 -33.28 -8.30 20.71
N GLU A 81 -33.82 -7.94 19.54
CA GLU A 81 -33.63 -8.68 18.29
C GLU A 81 -32.15 -8.69 17.86
N ASN A 82 -31.46 -7.58 18.06
CA ASN A 82 -30.05 -7.39 17.69
C ASN A 82 -29.08 -7.71 18.83
N ILE A 83 -29.55 -8.13 20.01
CA ILE A 83 -28.70 -8.24 21.20
C ILE A 83 -27.56 -9.25 21.02
N HIS A 84 -27.78 -10.29 20.20
CA HIS A 84 -26.77 -11.27 19.81
C HIS A 84 -25.59 -10.65 19.04
N LEU A 85 -25.83 -9.63 18.20
CA LEU A 85 -24.79 -8.87 17.52
C LEU A 85 -24.04 -7.95 18.49
N LEU A 86 -24.72 -7.42 19.50
CA LEU A 86 -24.09 -6.59 20.53
C LEU A 86 -23.19 -7.41 21.46
N TYR A 87 -23.62 -8.59 21.92
CA TYR A 87 -22.75 -9.51 22.65
C TYR A 87 -21.52 -9.93 21.82
N ASN A 88 -21.66 -10.06 20.49
CA ASN A 88 -20.52 -10.28 19.59
C ASN A 88 -19.62 -9.03 19.43
N ALA A 89 -20.14 -7.81 19.61
CA ALA A 89 -19.35 -6.57 19.58
C ALA A 89 -18.56 -6.34 20.88
N ILE A 90 -19.11 -6.77 22.01
CA ILE A 90 -18.54 -6.58 23.35
C ILE A 90 -17.23 -7.36 23.51
N THR A 91 -16.30 -6.80 24.29
CA THR A 91 -15.11 -7.50 24.81
C THR A 91 -15.23 -7.56 26.33
N THR A 92 -15.01 -8.73 26.93
CA THR A 92 -15.16 -8.90 28.38
C THR A 92 -13.84 -9.32 29.01
N ASN A 93 -13.28 -8.47 29.86
CA ASN A 93 -12.11 -8.80 30.67
C ASN A 93 -12.61 -9.25 32.06
N VAL A 94 -12.10 -10.38 32.55
CA VAL A 94 -12.56 -10.98 33.81
C VAL A 94 -11.41 -11.04 34.80
N PHE A 95 -11.66 -10.57 36.02
CA PHE A 95 -10.68 -10.53 37.10
C PHE A 95 -11.24 -11.22 38.34
N PHE A 96 -10.40 -12.03 39.01
CA PHE A 96 -10.73 -12.63 40.30
C PHE A 96 -9.81 -12.06 41.38
N SER A 97 -10.39 -11.40 42.38
CA SER A 97 -9.68 -10.71 43.46
C SER A 97 -10.59 -10.56 44.67
N ASP A 98 -10.06 -10.64 45.90
CA ASP A 98 -10.83 -10.54 47.16
C ASP A 98 -12.09 -11.43 47.22
N ASN A 99 -12.00 -12.66 46.70
CA ASN A 99 -13.10 -13.62 46.50
C ASN A 99 -14.27 -13.10 45.64
N LYS A 100 -14.07 -12.04 44.86
CA LYS A 100 -15.04 -11.47 43.92
C LYS A 100 -14.64 -11.74 42.47
N LEU A 101 -15.61 -12.15 41.68
CA LEU A 101 -15.49 -12.30 40.23
C LEU A 101 -16.00 -11.02 39.56
N THR A 102 -15.09 -10.24 38.99
CA THR A 102 -15.38 -8.92 38.41
C THR A 102 -15.31 -8.97 36.90
N PHE A 103 -16.41 -8.58 36.23
CA PHE A 103 -16.50 -8.50 34.77
C PHE A 103 -16.37 -7.04 34.32
N LEU A 104 -15.29 -6.70 33.62
CA LEU A 104 -15.13 -5.43 32.91
C LEU A 104 -15.67 -5.61 31.49
N VAL A 105 -16.87 -5.09 31.25
CA VAL A 105 -17.59 -5.18 29.97
C VAL A 105 -17.25 -3.96 29.12
N LEU A 106 -16.42 -4.15 28.09
CA LEU A 106 -16.01 -3.12 27.15
C LEU A 106 -16.94 -3.15 25.93
N ILE A 107 -17.75 -2.11 25.81
CA ILE A 107 -18.72 -1.93 24.72
C ILE A 107 -18.10 -0.94 23.72
N PRO A 108 -17.80 -1.34 22.47
CA PRO A 108 -17.25 -0.42 21.50
C PRO A 108 -18.28 0.64 21.10
N LEU A 109 -17.82 1.86 20.92
CA LEU A 109 -18.56 2.94 20.27
C LEU A 109 -17.95 3.17 18.88
N VAL A 110 -18.79 3.50 17.90
CA VAL A 110 -18.38 3.72 16.50
C VAL A 110 -18.69 5.15 16.06
N SER A 111 -17.98 5.62 15.03
CA SER A 111 -18.44 6.77 14.27
C SER A 111 -19.61 6.37 13.36
N SER A 112 -20.54 7.28 13.11
CA SER A 112 -21.64 7.11 12.13
C SER A 112 -21.17 7.00 10.67
N ARG A 113 -19.87 7.16 10.41
CA ARG A 113 -19.24 7.05 9.09
C ARG A 113 -19.02 5.59 8.68
N VAL A 114 -19.73 5.13 7.66
CA VAL A 114 -19.57 3.80 7.06
C VAL A 114 -18.67 3.87 5.82
N TYR A 115 -17.65 3.03 5.78
CA TYR A 115 -16.67 2.91 4.70
C TYR A 115 -16.90 1.63 3.88
N SER A 116 -16.52 1.65 2.61
CA SER A 116 -16.33 0.44 1.78
C SER A 116 -14.89 -0.07 1.92
N VAL A 117 -14.72 -1.39 1.82
CA VAL A 117 -13.42 -2.06 1.75
C VAL A 117 -13.20 -2.49 0.30
N GLU A 118 -12.31 -1.80 -0.42
CA GLU A 118 -11.99 -2.11 -1.82
C GLU A 118 -10.65 -2.83 -1.87
N LYS A 119 -10.62 -4.12 -2.28
CA LYS A 119 -9.33 -4.77 -2.62
C LYS A 119 -8.84 -4.14 -3.91
N LEU A 120 -7.65 -3.58 -3.86
CA LEU A 120 -6.98 -3.10 -5.06
C LEU A 120 -6.38 -4.29 -5.82
N SER A 121 -6.21 -4.13 -7.12
CA SER A 121 -5.32 -4.96 -7.94
C SER A 121 -4.68 -4.14 -9.05
N SER A 122 -3.44 -4.46 -9.40
CA SER A 122 -2.68 -3.76 -10.43
C SER A 122 -2.78 -4.52 -11.77
N VAL A 123 -3.23 -3.83 -12.82
CA VAL A 123 -3.35 -4.40 -14.17
C VAL A 123 -2.37 -3.71 -15.11
N PRO A 124 -1.15 -4.24 -15.25
CA PRO A 124 -0.19 -3.77 -16.25
C PRO A 124 -0.73 -3.67 -17.68
N VAL A 125 -0.36 -2.58 -18.35
CA VAL A 125 -0.72 -2.25 -19.75
C VAL A 125 0.52 -2.40 -20.63
N SER A 126 0.39 -3.16 -21.72
CA SER A 126 1.47 -3.34 -22.70
C SER A 126 1.88 -2.01 -23.37
N VAL A 127 3.20 -1.80 -23.43
CA VAL A 127 3.88 -0.76 -24.22
C VAL A 127 3.93 -1.21 -25.68
N PRO A 128 3.37 -0.44 -26.63
CA PRO A 128 3.36 -0.82 -28.05
C PRO A 128 4.74 -1.20 -28.58
N ASN A 129 4.80 -2.28 -29.36
CA ASN A 129 6.00 -2.82 -30.00
C ASN A 129 7.13 -3.29 -29.04
N SER A 130 6.80 -3.74 -27.81
CA SER A 130 7.79 -4.32 -26.89
C SER A 130 7.19 -5.32 -25.90
N ASP A 131 8.02 -6.23 -25.37
CA ASP A 131 7.68 -7.12 -24.25
C ASP A 131 7.62 -6.38 -22.88
N SER A 132 7.35 -5.07 -22.87
CA SER A 132 7.34 -4.21 -21.67
C SER A 132 5.92 -3.79 -21.27
N PHE A 133 5.69 -3.65 -19.97
CA PHE A 133 4.39 -3.35 -19.38
C PHE A 133 4.52 -2.23 -18.33
N ILE A 134 3.62 -1.25 -18.39
CA ILE A 134 3.52 -0.14 -17.43
C ILE A 134 2.43 -0.46 -16.41
N PHE A 135 2.67 -0.18 -15.13
CA PHE A 135 1.65 -0.31 -14.10
C PHE A 135 1.81 0.75 -13.00
N ILE A 136 0.75 0.97 -12.23
CA ILE A 136 0.83 1.65 -10.93
C ILE A 136 0.94 0.57 -9.86
N LEU A 137 1.90 0.69 -8.95
CA LEU A 137 2.00 -0.16 -7.77
C LEU A 137 1.31 0.53 -6.59
N PRO A 138 0.21 -0.02 -6.04
CA PRO A 138 -0.42 0.53 -4.86
C PRO A 138 0.45 0.44 -3.61
N GLN A 139 0.23 1.39 -2.70
CA GLN A 139 0.92 1.48 -1.41
C GLN A 139 0.50 0.36 -0.44
N SER A 140 -0.74 -0.12 -0.54
CA SER A 140 -1.34 -1.14 0.34
C SER A 140 -2.41 -1.96 -0.41
N PRO A 141 -2.72 -3.22 -0.02
CA PRO A 141 -3.68 -4.04 -0.77
C PRO A 141 -5.15 -3.63 -0.64
N TYR A 142 -5.54 -2.88 0.41
CA TYR A 142 -6.91 -2.41 0.60
C TYR A 142 -6.99 -0.89 0.70
N LEU A 143 -7.88 -0.30 -0.09
CA LEU A 143 -8.35 1.07 0.05
C LEU A 143 -9.65 1.06 0.87
N ILE A 144 -9.68 1.84 1.94
CA ILE A 144 -10.87 2.02 2.78
C ILE A 144 -11.40 3.43 2.52
N ILE A 145 -12.59 3.56 1.94
CA ILE A 145 -13.11 4.84 1.43
C ILE A 145 -14.59 5.03 1.75
N ASP A 146 -14.99 6.24 2.10
CA ASP A 146 -16.40 6.54 2.39
C ASP A 146 -17.25 6.61 1.11
N LYS A 147 -18.58 6.41 1.27
CA LYS A 147 -19.52 6.35 0.12
C LYS A 147 -19.56 7.61 -0.75
N VAL A 148 -19.06 8.74 -0.23
CA VAL A 148 -18.98 10.03 -0.94
C VAL A 148 -17.59 10.32 -1.51
N LYS A 149 -16.62 9.41 -1.36
CA LYS A 149 -15.23 9.53 -1.83
C LYS A 149 -14.50 10.78 -1.34
N GLN A 150 -14.81 11.24 -0.12
CA GLN A 150 -14.19 12.40 0.53
C GLN A 150 -13.14 12.00 1.57
N HIS A 151 -13.33 10.87 2.24
CA HIS A 151 -12.49 10.41 3.35
C HIS A 151 -11.99 9.01 3.06
N TYR A 152 -10.68 8.79 3.22
CA TYR A 152 -10.06 7.49 2.98
C TYR A 152 -8.94 7.19 3.98
N PHE A 153 -8.58 5.91 4.05
CA PHE A 153 -7.32 5.42 4.57
C PHE A 153 -6.96 4.12 3.84
N VAL A 154 -5.82 3.52 4.16
CA VAL A 154 -5.39 2.24 3.61
C VAL A 154 -5.21 1.22 4.72
N MET A 155 -5.35 -0.06 4.40
CA MET A 155 -5.12 -1.17 5.32
C MET A 155 -4.35 -2.30 4.64
N ASN A 156 -3.55 -3.02 5.42
CA ASN A 156 -2.94 -4.28 5.00
C ASN A 156 -3.79 -5.49 5.42
N GLU A 157 -3.38 -6.71 5.03
CA GLU A 157 -4.12 -7.95 5.32
C GLU A 157 -4.28 -8.25 6.82
N ILE A 158 -3.28 -7.90 7.64
CA ILE A 158 -3.30 -8.15 9.09
C ILE A 158 -4.29 -7.20 9.76
N GLU A 159 -4.21 -5.90 9.46
CA GLU A 159 -5.16 -4.89 9.98
C GLU A 159 -6.62 -5.23 9.62
N LEU A 160 -6.87 -5.71 8.40
CA LEU A 160 -8.21 -6.12 7.97
C LEU A 160 -8.66 -7.44 8.64
N ALA A 161 -7.75 -8.35 8.94
CA ALA A 161 -8.04 -9.60 9.64
C ALA A 161 -8.33 -9.39 11.14
N GLU A 162 -7.81 -8.33 11.75
CA GLU A 162 -8.14 -7.91 13.12
C GLU A 162 -9.56 -7.32 13.24
N CYS A 163 -10.19 -6.90 12.13
CA CYS A 163 -11.54 -6.33 12.14
C CYS A 163 -12.63 -7.38 12.43
N ARG A 164 -13.32 -7.24 13.57
CA ARG A 164 -14.37 -8.19 14.02
C ARG A 164 -15.60 -8.12 13.11
N TYR A 165 -15.96 -9.25 12.48
CA TYR A 165 -17.17 -9.33 11.65
C TYR A 165 -18.44 -9.32 12.49
N ILE A 166 -19.34 -8.37 12.21
CA ILE A 166 -20.66 -8.22 12.84
C ILE A 166 -21.67 -7.90 11.73
N LYS A 167 -22.27 -8.96 11.18
CA LYS A 167 -23.16 -8.91 10.00
C LYS A 167 -24.14 -7.72 10.07
N PRO A 168 -24.18 -6.83 9.06
CA PRO A 168 -23.53 -6.92 7.75
C PRO A 168 -22.14 -6.25 7.63
N PHE A 169 -21.55 -5.76 8.72
CA PHE A 169 -20.34 -4.92 8.71
C PHE A 169 -19.11 -5.61 9.34
N HIS A 170 -17.96 -4.95 9.27
CA HIS A 170 -16.78 -5.25 10.09
C HIS A 170 -16.52 -4.08 11.04
N LEU A 171 -16.29 -4.37 12.33
CA LEU A 171 -15.77 -3.40 13.28
C LEU A 171 -14.24 -3.44 13.27
N CYS A 172 -13.63 -2.46 12.63
CA CYS A 172 -12.20 -2.21 12.70
C CYS A 172 -11.88 -1.22 13.82
N GLN A 173 -10.79 -1.44 14.55
CA GLN A 173 -10.17 -0.36 15.33
C GLN A 173 -9.45 0.57 14.35
N GLN A 174 -9.52 1.88 14.58
CA GLN A 174 -8.80 2.86 13.76
C GLN A 174 -7.30 2.86 14.15
N SER A 175 -6.50 2.05 13.44
CA SER A 175 -5.03 2.04 13.51
C SER A 175 -4.42 3.30 12.86
N SER A 176 -4.98 3.70 11.72
CA SER A 176 -4.42 4.70 10.82
C SER A 176 -5.19 6.03 10.81
N PRO A 177 -4.53 7.16 10.50
CA PRO A 177 -5.21 8.44 10.28
C PRO A 177 -6.16 8.37 9.07
N ILE A 178 -7.32 9.03 9.18
CA ILE A 178 -8.27 9.21 8.08
C ILE A 178 -7.89 10.50 7.33
N PHE A 179 -7.66 10.40 6.03
CA PHE A 179 -7.25 11.51 5.17
C PHE A 179 -8.42 12.07 4.36
N LEU A 180 -8.38 13.38 4.10
CA LEU A 180 -9.28 14.05 3.17
C LEU A 180 -8.71 13.98 1.75
N VAL A 181 -9.42 13.30 0.83
CA VAL A 181 -8.96 13.06 -0.55
C VAL A 181 -8.61 14.35 -1.28
N HIS A 182 -9.35 15.44 -1.02
CA HIS A 182 -9.18 16.73 -1.68
C HIS A 182 -8.00 17.59 -1.14
N LEU A 183 -7.39 17.22 -0.01
CA LEU A 183 -6.21 17.90 0.55
C LEU A 183 -4.95 17.04 0.46
N HIS A 184 -5.11 15.74 0.74
CA HIS A 184 -4.02 14.78 0.84
C HIS A 184 -4.36 13.54 0.02
N GLY A 185 -4.53 13.75 -1.29
CA GLY A 185 -4.83 12.70 -2.26
C GLY A 185 -3.68 11.71 -2.43
N GLY A 186 -3.70 10.63 -1.64
CA GLY A 186 -2.95 9.41 -1.97
C GLY A 186 -3.33 8.89 -3.36
N CYS A 187 -2.44 8.12 -3.98
CA CYS A 187 -2.59 7.67 -5.36
C CYS A 187 -3.94 6.98 -5.59
N GLU A 188 -4.22 5.97 -4.78
CA GLU A 188 -5.35 5.05 -4.87
C GLU A 188 -6.69 5.78 -4.74
N ALA A 189 -6.80 6.67 -3.75
CA ALA A 189 -8.01 7.45 -3.50
C ALA A 189 -8.23 8.53 -4.57
N SER A 190 -7.15 9.12 -5.10
CA SER A 190 -7.22 10.11 -6.18
C SER A 190 -7.61 9.48 -7.51
N LEU A 191 -7.13 8.27 -7.80
CA LEU A 191 -7.56 7.46 -8.96
C LEU A 191 -9.05 7.04 -8.84
N PHE A 192 -9.59 6.94 -7.62
CA PHE A 192 -11.01 6.63 -7.37
C PHE A 192 -11.96 7.78 -7.74
N ILE A 193 -11.43 8.97 -8.03
CA ILE A 193 -12.16 10.13 -8.57
C ILE A 193 -11.76 10.30 -10.04
N PRO A 194 -12.66 10.68 -10.95
CA PRO A 194 -12.29 10.96 -12.34
C PRO A 194 -11.21 12.04 -12.42
N THR A 195 -10.02 11.66 -12.89
CA THR A 195 -8.86 12.54 -13.07
C THR A 195 -8.31 12.37 -14.49
N PRO A 196 -7.97 13.48 -15.21
CA PRO A 196 -7.45 13.38 -16.58
C PRO A 196 -6.01 12.84 -16.64
N ASN A 197 -5.28 12.86 -15.52
CA ASN A 197 -3.88 12.48 -15.40
C ASN A 197 -3.66 11.57 -14.19
N ILE A 198 -2.62 10.74 -14.23
CA ILE A 198 -2.18 9.97 -13.06
C ILE A 198 -1.62 10.95 -12.01
N PRO A 199 -2.05 10.87 -10.74
CA PRO A 199 -1.47 11.65 -9.64
C PRO A 199 0.05 11.49 -9.52
N LEU A 200 0.75 12.58 -9.16
CA LEU A 200 2.19 12.54 -8.89
C LEU A 200 2.56 11.68 -7.66
N THR A 201 1.57 11.37 -6.82
CA THR A 201 1.69 10.47 -5.66
C THR A 201 1.72 8.98 -6.01
N CYS A 202 1.57 8.61 -7.29
CA CYS A 202 1.55 7.22 -7.75
C CYS A 202 2.93 6.67 -8.11
N ASP A 203 3.26 5.49 -7.56
CA ASP A 203 4.44 4.70 -7.92
C ASP A 203 4.22 4.04 -9.31
N LYS A 204 4.55 4.78 -10.37
CA LYS A 204 4.49 4.33 -11.78
C LYS A 204 5.73 3.49 -12.10
N ARG A 205 5.54 2.23 -12.46
CA ARG A 205 6.62 1.25 -12.72
C ARG A 205 6.54 0.61 -14.10
N ILE A 206 7.66 0.03 -14.53
CA ILE A 206 7.75 -0.82 -15.71
C ILE A 206 8.26 -2.21 -15.29
N ALA A 207 7.71 -3.24 -15.93
CA ALA A 207 8.21 -4.61 -15.95
C ALA A 207 8.50 -5.02 -17.41
N LYS A 208 9.55 -5.83 -17.63
CA LYS A 208 9.75 -6.55 -18.89
C LYS A 208 9.32 -8.00 -18.66
N ILE A 209 8.30 -8.47 -19.38
CA ILE A 209 7.63 -9.75 -19.14
C ILE A 209 7.83 -10.62 -20.38
N ASN A 210 8.78 -11.58 -20.30
CA ASN A 210 9.17 -12.40 -21.45
C ASN A 210 8.41 -13.75 -21.55
N GLN A 211 7.55 -14.04 -20.57
CA GLN A 211 6.73 -15.26 -20.48
C GLN A 211 5.33 -14.91 -19.95
N PRO A 212 4.26 -15.65 -20.31
CA PRO A 212 2.93 -15.47 -19.74
C PRO A 212 2.91 -15.49 -18.20
N LEU A 213 2.25 -14.51 -17.60
CA LEU A 213 2.09 -14.37 -16.15
C LEU A 213 0.60 -14.44 -15.79
N PHE A 214 0.22 -15.32 -14.88
CA PHE A 214 -1.17 -15.52 -14.43
C PHE A 214 -1.25 -15.41 -12.90
N ILE A 215 -2.03 -14.46 -12.40
CA ILE A 215 -2.15 -14.15 -10.96
C ILE A 215 -3.58 -14.42 -10.48
N GLN A 216 -3.76 -15.37 -9.56
CA GLN A 216 -5.09 -15.75 -9.09
C GLN A 216 -5.67 -14.72 -8.11
N LEU A 217 -6.92 -14.32 -8.34
CA LEU A 217 -7.65 -13.42 -7.45
C LEU A 217 -8.25 -14.18 -6.26
N ILE A 218 -8.12 -13.59 -5.06
CA ILE A 218 -8.44 -14.20 -3.75
C ILE A 218 -9.76 -14.98 -3.76
N GLN A 219 -9.69 -16.27 -3.39
CA GLN A 219 -10.85 -17.17 -3.21
C GLN A 219 -11.78 -17.27 -4.43
N SER A 220 -11.23 -17.13 -5.64
CA SER A 220 -11.98 -17.16 -6.90
C SER A 220 -11.31 -18.03 -7.97
N ASN A 221 -12.09 -18.50 -8.94
CA ASN A 221 -11.60 -19.14 -10.16
C ASN A 221 -11.33 -18.10 -11.26
N THR A 222 -10.62 -17.03 -10.91
CA THR A 222 -10.35 -15.89 -11.81
C THR A 222 -8.89 -15.48 -11.69
N TRP A 223 -8.24 -15.24 -12.82
CA TRP A 223 -6.85 -14.81 -12.92
C TRP A 223 -6.74 -13.48 -13.66
N LEU A 224 -5.86 -12.60 -13.19
CA LEU A 224 -5.29 -11.56 -14.03
C LEU A 224 -4.20 -12.20 -14.89
N TYR A 225 -4.25 -11.98 -16.20
CA TYR A 225 -3.22 -12.46 -17.12
C TYR A 225 -2.43 -11.32 -17.75
N PHE A 226 -1.16 -11.57 -18.03
CA PHE A 226 -0.25 -10.68 -18.75
C PHE A 226 0.56 -11.53 -19.73
N THR A 227 0.32 -11.36 -21.04
CA THR A 227 0.97 -12.13 -22.10
C THR A 227 1.66 -11.18 -23.09
N PRO A 228 2.99 -11.26 -23.28
CA PRO A 228 3.71 -10.38 -24.22
C PRO A 228 3.39 -10.69 -25.68
N LYS A 229 2.87 -11.89 -25.94
CA LYS A 229 2.53 -12.46 -27.25
C LYS A 229 1.22 -13.21 -27.11
N GLU A 230 0.54 -13.46 -28.24
CA GLU A 230 -0.70 -14.24 -28.24
C GLU A 230 -0.45 -15.66 -27.72
N GLU A 231 -1.19 -16.07 -26.69
CA GLU A 231 -1.23 -17.44 -26.18
C GLU A 231 -2.63 -18.03 -26.38
N ASN A 232 -2.68 -19.32 -26.71
CA ASN A 232 -3.93 -20.10 -26.76
C ASN A 232 -4.01 -20.92 -25.46
N LEU A 233 -5.16 -20.85 -24.78
CA LEU A 233 -5.46 -21.63 -23.58
C LEU A 233 -6.53 -22.67 -23.93
N ASP A 234 -6.14 -23.94 -23.95
CA ASP A 234 -7.06 -25.05 -24.19
C ASP A 234 -7.80 -25.39 -22.89
N VAL A 235 -9.09 -25.06 -22.83
CA VAL A 235 -9.98 -25.31 -21.69
C VAL A 235 -10.63 -26.68 -21.83
N THR A 236 -10.58 -27.47 -20.76
CA THR A 236 -11.26 -28.77 -20.64
C THR A 236 -12.04 -28.82 -19.33
N CYS A 237 -13.33 -29.17 -19.39
CA CYS A 237 -14.23 -29.23 -18.24
C CYS A 237 -14.70 -30.66 -17.96
N ARG A 238 -14.71 -31.12 -16.71
CA ARG A 238 -15.13 -32.48 -16.37
C ARG A 238 -16.61 -32.78 -16.71
N SER A 239 -17.43 -31.74 -16.81
CA SER A 239 -18.85 -31.78 -17.18
C SER A 239 -19.12 -31.73 -18.69
N SER A 240 -18.11 -31.48 -19.54
CA SER A 240 -18.29 -31.29 -20.97
C SER A 240 -17.17 -31.95 -21.78
N ASN A 241 -17.54 -32.77 -22.76
CA ASN A 241 -16.59 -33.35 -23.72
C ASN A 241 -16.07 -32.32 -24.76
N VAL A 242 -16.59 -31.09 -24.73
CA VAL A 242 -16.12 -29.99 -25.59
C VAL A 242 -14.84 -29.41 -25.00
N ARG A 243 -13.80 -29.30 -25.83
CA ARG A 243 -12.63 -28.47 -25.56
C ARG A 243 -12.81 -27.13 -26.28
N GLU A 244 -12.51 -26.05 -25.59
CA GLU A 244 -12.54 -24.69 -26.14
C GLU A 244 -11.11 -24.12 -26.10
N SER A 245 -10.68 -23.43 -27.16
CA SER A 245 -9.35 -22.83 -27.21
C SER A 245 -9.49 -21.31 -27.18
N VAL A 246 -9.12 -20.69 -26.07
CA VAL A 246 -9.32 -19.26 -25.80
C VAL A 246 -8.02 -18.50 -26.06
N LYS A 247 -8.08 -17.45 -26.88
CA LYS A 247 -6.92 -16.60 -27.16
C LYS A 247 -6.78 -15.48 -26.12
N VAL A 248 -5.58 -15.30 -25.59
CA VAL A 248 -5.23 -14.24 -24.64
C VAL A 248 -4.00 -13.44 -25.10
N HIS A 249 -4.09 -12.11 -25.02
CA HIS A 249 -3.07 -11.19 -25.54
C HIS A 249 -2.97 -9.92 -24.69
N SER A 250 -1.76 -9.37 -24.51
CA SER A 250 -1.45 -8.21 -23.67
C SER A 250 -1.81 -8.44 -22.22
N SER A 251 -3.03 -8.11 -21.82
CA SER A 251 -3.45 -8.15 -20.43
C SER A 251 -4.98 -8.14 -20.27
N GLY A 252 -5.47 -8.81 -19.24
CA GLY A 252 -6.90 -8.91 -18.99
C GLY A 252 -7.26 -9.84 -17.84
N VAL A 253 -8.54 -10.23 -17.81
CA VAL A 253 -9.11 -11.14 -16.82
C VAL A 253 -9.50 -12.44 -17.51
N PHE A 254 -9.10 -13.58 -16.96
CA PHE A 254 -9.50 -14.92 -17.41
C PHE A 254 -10.27 -15.61 -16.28
N HIS A 255 -11.49 -16.06 -16.56
CA HIS A 255 -12.33 -16.79 -15.62
C HIS A 255 -12.47 -18.25 -16.05
N LEU A 256 -12.48 -19.18 -15.09
CA LEU A 256 -12.55 -20.62 -15.32
C LEU A 256 -13.70 -21.21 -14.52
N ASN A 257 -14.66 -21.83 -15.21
CA ASN A 257 -15.80 -22.47 -14.58
C ASN A 257 -15.36 -23.63 -13.66
N GLU A 258 -16.18 -23.97 -12.66
CA GLU A 258 -15.89 -25.05 -11.72
C GLU A 258 -15.66 -26.41 -12.41
N ASN A 259 -14.69 -27.17 -11.91
CA ASN A 259 -14.27 -28.47 -12.44
C ASN A 259 -13.70 -28.41 -13.86
N CYS A 260 -13.24 -27.23 -14.30
CA CYS A 260 -12.45 -27.03 -15.51
C CYS A 260 -10.97 -26.77 -15.20
N SER A 261 -10.13 -27.10 -16.17
CA SER A 261 -8.70 -26.76 -16.24
C SER A 261 -8.40 -26.10 -17.58
N ALA A 262 -7.49 -25.13 -17.60
CA ALA A 262 -6.98 -24.50 -18.81
C ALA A 262 -5.48 -24.79 -18.98
N TYR A 263 -5.06 -25.15 -20.19
CA TYR A 263 -3.69 -25.54 -20.52
C TYR A 263 -3.09 -24.54 -21.53
N GLY A 264 -2.05 -23.83 -21.13
CA GLY A 264 -1.24 -22.96 -22.00
C GLY A 264 0.07 -23.63 -22.44
N GLN A 265 0.99 -22.88 -23.03
CA GLN A 265 2.26 -23.42 -23.54
C GLN A 265 3.23 -23.83 -22.41
N SER A 266 3.17 -23.15 -21.26
CA SER A 266 4.04 -23.41 -20.10
C SER A 266 3.31 -23.30 -18.76
N ILE A 267 1.98 -23.25 -18.76
CA ILE A 267 1.14 -23.01 -17.58
C ILE A 267 -0.10 -23.90 -17.58
N ILE A 268 -0.60 -24.23 -16.39
CA ILE A 268 -1.87 -24.93 -16.18
C ILE A 268 -2.64 -24.16 -15.11
N LEU A 269 -3.89 -23.78 -15.42
CA LEU A 269 -4.82 -23.16 -14.47
C LEU A 269 -5.88 -24.18 -14.07
N THR A 270 -6.19 -24.29 -12.78
CA THR A 270 -7.16 -25.25 -12.25
C THR A 270 -8.20 -24.54 -11.39
N SER A 271 -9.48 -24.78 -11.66
CA SER A 271 -10.57 -24.29 -10.82
C SER A 271 -10.71 -25.08 -9.50
N HIS A 272 -11.22 -24.42 -8.47
CA HIS A 272 -11.60 -25.01 -7.19
C HIS A 272 -13.11 -24.88 -6.99
N SER A 273 -13.79 -25.99 -6.67
CA SER A 273 -15.24 -26.03 -6.40
C SER A 273 -15.67 -25.40 -5.07
N THR A 274 -14.72 -24.92 -4.27
CA THR A 274 -14.99 -24.17 -3.02
C THR A 274 -14.99 -22.65 -3.24
N PHE A 275 -14.62 -22.16 -4.42
CA PHE A 275 -14.45 -20.74 -4.74
C PHE A 275 -15.72 -20.14 -5.36
N ILE A 276 -16.75 -20.03 -4.53
CA ILE A 276 -18.11 -19.54 -4.87
C ILE A 276 -18.13 -17.99 -5.04
N ARG A 277 -17.02 -17.28 -4.81
CA ARG A 277 -16.97 -15.82 -4.93
C ARG A 277 -16.80 -15.37 -6.37
N GLU A 278 -17.88 -14.81 -6.93
CA GLU A 278 -17.79 -13.93 -8.11
C GLU A 278 -16.81 -12.78 -7.83
N VAL A 279 -15.82 -12.61 -8.71
CA VAL A 279 -15.01 -11.38 -8.71
C VAL A 279 -15.82 -10.28 -9.38
N ARG A 280 -16.21 -9.27 -8.61
CA ARG A 280 -16.88 -8.07 -9.11
C ARG A 280 -15.88 -6.92 -9.15
N VAL A 281 -15.62 -6.41 -10.35
CA VAL A 281 -14.80 -5.22 -10.55
C VAL A 281 -15.65 -4.00 -10.20
N ASN A 282 -15.54 -3.53 -8.96
CA ASN A 282 -16.34 -2.39 -8.46
C ASN A 282 -16.00 -1.08 -9.16
N PHE A 283 -14.74 -0.88 -9.56
CA PHE A 283 -14.25 0.33 -10.19
C PHE A 283 -12.98 0.07 -11.00
N THR A 284 -12.82 0.79 -12.11
CA THR A 284 -11.57 0.87 -12.90
C THR A 284 -11.38 2.34 -13.29
N PRO A 285 -10.21 2.96 -13.04
CA PRO A 285 -9.98 4.35 -13.42
C PRO A 285 -9.83 4.51 -14.95
N GLU A 286 -10.58 5.44 -15.53
CA GLU A 286 -10.53 5.79 -16.97
C GLU A 286 -9.29 6.62 -17.31
N ILE A 287 -8.10 6.04 -17.19
CA ILE A 287 -6.83 6.76 -17.35
C ILE A 287 -5.89 6.04 -18.33
N ASP A 288 -5.36 6.81 -19.27
CA ASP A 288 -4.39 6.32 -20.25
C ASP A 288 -2.97 6.28 -19.67
N LEU A 289 -2.58 5.12 -19.15
CA LEU A 289 -1.24 4.84 -18.65
C LEU A 289 -0.12 5.20 -19.65
N ARG A 290 -0.38 5.12 -20.96
CA ARG A 290 0.61 5.39 -22.02
C ARG A 290 0.90 6.87 -22.18
N LYS A 291 -0.08 7.75 -21.94
CA LYS A 291 0.11 9.22 -21.95
C LYS A 291 0.91 9.72 -20.76
N SER A 292 0.96 8.96 -19.66
CA SER A 292 1.66 9.36 -18.42
C SER A 292 3.20 9.22 -18.46
N LEU A 293 3.74 8.90 -19.64
CA LEU A 293 5.04 8.26 -19.81
C LEU A 293 6.05 9.18 -20.52
N ASP A 294 6.56 10.17 -19.80
CA ASP A 294 7.72 11.00 -20.20
C ASP A 294 9.05 10.20 -20.19
N LEU A 295 9.02 8.97 -20.70
CA LEU A 295 10.18 8.08 -20.75
C LEU A 295 10.77 8.07 -22.16
N ASN A 296 12.08 8.28 -22.22
CA ASN A 296 12.89 7.91 -23.37
C ASN A 296 12.88 6.38 -23.53
N LEU A 297 11.86 5.88 -24.25
CA LEU A 297 11.64 4.47 -24.59
C LEU A 297 12.85 3.83 -25.28
N SER A 298 13.72 4.64 -25.89
CA SER A 298 15.04 4.24 -26.40
C SER A 298 15.88 3.46 -25.39
N PHE A 299 15.76 3.73 -24.09
CA PHE A 299 16.48 2.99 -23.05
C PHE A 299 16.07 1.51 -22.96
N LEU A 300 14.78 1.19 -23.15
CA LEU A 300 14.26 -0.18 -23.06
C LEU A 300 14.80 -1.09 -24.18
N ASN A 301 15.19 -0.49 -25.32
CA ASN A 301 15.80 -1.19 -26.44
C ASN A 301 17.31 -1.40 -26.27
N THR A 302 17.96 -0.69 -25.33
CA THR A 302 19.42 -0.76 -25.11
C THR A 302 19.85 -1.71 -23.99
N VAL A 303 18.94 -2.15 -23.12
CA VAL A 303 19.25 -3.09 -22.04
C VAL A 303 18.78 -4.49 -22.41
N ASP A 304 19.73 -5.38 -22.72
CA ASP A 304 19.44 -6.81 -22.86
C ASP A 304 19.28 -7.46 -21.48
N ILE A 305 18.17 -7.14 -20.82
CA ILE A 305 17.75 -7.73 -19.56
C ILE A 305 17.60 -9.24 -19.77
N GLN A 306 18.47 -10.02 -19.15
CA GLN A 306 18.37 -11.49 -19.15
C GLN A 306 16.96 -11.89 -18.68
N PRO A 307 16.23 -12.73 -19.44
CA PRO A 307 14.91 -13.20 -19.02
C PRO A 307 14.95 -13.83 -17.62
N LEU A 308 13.94 -13.54 -16.80
CA LEU A 308 13.87 -14.06 -15.43
C LEU A 308 14.06 -15.59 -15.45
N ALA A 309 15.15 -16.06 -14.84
CA ALA A 309 15.70 -17.37 -15.17
C ALA A 309 14.89 -18.52 -14.57
N ARG A 310 13.91 -19.01 -15.34
CA ARG A 310 13.37 -20.39 -15.29
C ARG A 310 12.73 -20.83 -13.96
N SER A 311 12.56 -19.95 -12.99
CA SER A 311 11.80 -20.25 -11.77
C SER A 311 10.32 -20.23 -12.08
N SER A 312 9.67 -21.38 -11.89
CA SER A 312 8.22 -21.48 -11.81
C SER A 312 7.75 -20.74 -10.55
N VAL A 313 7.52 -19.43 -10.66
CA VAL A 313 6.96 -18.64 -9.58
C VAL A 313 5.54 -19.15 -9.35
N ILE A 314 5.32 -19.86 -8.24
CA ILE A 314 3.98 -20.16 -7.75
C ILE A 314 3.46 -18.83 -7.20
N ILE A 315 2.68 -18.14 -8.02
CA ILE A 315 2.22 -16.78 -7.73
C ILE A 315 1.14 -16.84 -6.65
N GLY A 316 1.44 -16.25 -5.49
CA GLY A 316 0.47 -16.11 -4.41
C GLY A 316 -0.64 -15.09 -4.74
N PRO A 317 -1.68 -15.00 -3.89
CA PRO A 317 -2.85 -14.13 -4.13
C PRO A 317 -2.59 -12.61 -4.08
N ASN A 318 -1.34 -12.20 -3.82
CA ASN A 318 -0.90 -10.81 -3.91
C ASN A 318 -0.14 -10.55 -5.21
N ASP A 319 -0.88 -9.96 -6.14
CA ASP A 319 -0.38 -9.42 -7.41
C ASP A 319 0.73 -8.38 -7.20
N PHE A 320 0.65 -7.59 -6.13
CA PHE A 320 1.59 -6.51 -5.84
C PHE A 320 3.02 -6.97 -5.58
N ASP A 321 3.26 -8.00 -4.76
CA ASP A 321 4.62 -8.43 -4.45
C ASP A 321 5.30 -9.09 -5.66
N THR A 322 4.52 -9.76 -6.50
CA THR A 322 4.96 -10.33 -7.78
C THR A 322 5.42 -9.21 -8.73
N LEU A 323 4.59 -8.19 -8.95
CA LEU A 323 4.91 -7.05 -9.81
C LEU A 323 6.02 -6.16 -9.23
N ARG A 324 6.02 -5.94 -7.92
CA ARG A 324 7.04 -5.22 -7.15
C ARG A 324 8.42 -5.85 -7.40
N LYS A 325 8.55 -7.17 -7.26
CA LYS A 325 9.79 -7.91 -7.54
C LYS A 325 10.26 -7.75 -9.00
N ILE A 326 9.38 -7.99 -9.98
CA ILE A 326 9.75 -7.89 -11.40
C ILE A 326 10.23 -6.46 -11.75
N SER A 327 9.64 -5.43 -11.14
CA SER A 327 10.07 -4.04 -11.35
C SER A 327 11.35 -3.64 -10.59
N SER A 328 11.62 -4.19 -9.40
CA SER A 328 12.87 -3.90 -8.68
C SER A 328 14.08 -4.44 -9.43
N ASP A 329 13.96 -5.64 -10.00
CA ASP A 329 15.04 -6.28 -10.76
C ASP A 329 15.41 -5.44 -12.00
N LEU A 330 14.39 -4.87 -12.68
CA LEU A 330 14.59 -3.95 -13.81
C LEU A 330 15.20 -2.61 -13.39
N ASN A 331 14.75 -2.02 -12.28
CA ASN A 331 15.28 -0.74 -11.79
C ASN A 331 16.75 -0.86 -11.32
N ASN A 332 17.14 -1.97 -10.69
CA ASN A 332 18.53 -2.22 -10.30
C ASN A 332 19.45 -2.24 -11.54
N LEU A 333 19.07 -2.99 -12.58
CA LEU A 333 19.80 -3.05 -13.85
C LEU A 333 19.85 -1.68 -14.56
N LYS A 334 18.80 -0.88 -14.45
CA LYS A 334 18.76 0.49 -14.98
C LYS A 334 19.77 1.40 -14.26
N ASP A 335 19.84 1.34 -12.94
CA ASP A 335 20.77 2.14 -12.15
C ASP A 335 22.23 1.75 -12.43
N GLU A 336 22.53 0.44 -12.53
CA GLU A 336 23.84 -0.06 -12.95
C GLU A 336 24.22 0.41 -14.37
N THR A 337 23.31 0.29 -15.33
CA THR A 337 23.53 0.74 -16.72
C THR A 337 23.75 2.26 -16.79
N SER A 338 22.99 3.03 -16.02
CA SER A 338 23.13 4.50 -15.98
C SER A 338 24.46 4.94 -15.37
N ARG A 339 24.94 4.24 -14.34
CA ARG A 339 26.29 4.43 -13.77
C ARG A 339 27.37 4.13 -14.82
N PHE A 340 27.26 3.01 -15.53
CA PHE A 340 28.22 2.67 -16.60
C PHE A 340 28.25 3.75 -17.70
N HIS A 341 27.10 4.24 -18.15
CA HIS A 341 26.99 5.31 -19.15
C HIS A 341 27.51 6.68 -18.64
N SER A 342 27.48 6.93 -17.33
CA SER A 342 28.11 8.12 -16.74
C SER A 342 29.65 8.01 -16.73
N ILE A 343 30.18 6.80 -16.53
CA ILE A 343 31.62 6.52 -16.54
C ILE A 343 32.19 6.63 -17.96
N THR A 344 31.51 6.10 -18.98
CA THR A 344 31.97 6.24 -20.38
C THR A 344 32.01 7.69 -20.82
N LYS A 345 30.98 8.50 -20.51
CA LYS A 345 30.99 9.95 -20.78
C LYS A 345 32.12 10.70 -20.08
N TRP A 346 32.51 10.28 -18.89
CA TRP A 346 33.64 10.87 -18.15
C TRP A 346 34.99 10.53 -18.81
N LEU A 347 35.14 9.30 -19.32
CA LEU A 347 36.31 8.89 -20.11
C LEU A 347 36.39 9.64 -21.45
N ASP A 348 35.28 9.77 -22.18
CA ASP A 348 35.22 10.53 -23.44
C ASP A 348 35.60 12.01 -23.23
N TYR A 349 35.10 12.62 -22.15
CA TYR A 349 35.48 13.97 -21.76
C TYR A 349 36.99 14.10 -21.46
N HIS A 350 37.57 13.14 -20.73
CA HIS A 350 39.00 13.10 -20.47
C HIS A 350 39.84 12.92 -21.75
N ASN A 351 39.37 12.12 -22.72
CA ASN A 351 40.03 11.94 -24.01
C ASN A 351 40.02 13.24 -24.84
N ILE A 352 38.92 14.01 -24.82
CA ILE A 352 38.82 15.32 -25.49
C ILE A 352 39.76 16.34 -24.84
N VAL A 353 39.78 16.43 -23.51
CA VAL A 353 40.64 17.38 -22.77
C VAL A 353 42.12 17.07 -22.96
N THR A 354 42.52 15.80 -22.92
CA THR A 354 43.92 15.40 -23.17
C THR A 354 44.36 15.67 -24.60
N TYR A 355 43.51 15.40 -25.61
CA TYR A 355 43.81 15.74 -27.01
C TYR A 355 44.01 17.25 -27.22
N PHE A 356 43.17 18.08 -26.58
CA PHE A 356 43.33 19.54 -26.62
C PHE A 356 44.66 20.01 -25.98
N LEU A 357 45.06 19.41 -24.85
CA LEU A 357 46.36 19.69 -24.22
C LEU A 357 47.54 19.32 -25.14
N PHE A 358 47.48 18.18 -25.84
CA PHE A 358 48.51 17.81 -26.82
C PHE A 358 48.61 18.81 -27.98
N ILE A 359 47.48 19.33 -28.49
CA ILE A 359 47.47 20.38 -29.51
C ILE A 359 48.15 21.67 -28.99
N VAL A 360 47.83 22.11 -27.78
CA VAL A 360 48.44 23.32 -27.18
C VAL A 360 49.95 23.13 -26.99
N ILE A 361 50.40 21.96 -26.54
CA ILE A 361 51.83 21.63 -26.40
C ILE A 361 52.52 21.61 -27.78
N PHE A 362 51.89 21.05 -28.81
CA PHE A 362 52.44 21.01 -30.17
C PHE A 362 52.58 22.42 -30.78
N ILE A 363 51.60 23.30 -30.58
CA ILE A 363 51.65 24.71 -30.98
C ILE A 363 52.78 25.44 -30.24
N LEU A 364 52.96 25.20 -28.94
CA LEU A 364 54.07 25.77 -28.15
C LEU A 364 55.44 25.31 -28.66
N ILE A 365 55.59 24.04 -29.06
CA ILE A 365 56.84 23.51 -29.65
C ILE A 365 57.13 24.22 -30.98
N ILE A 366 56.14 24.36 -31.88
CA ILE A 366 56.30 25.08 -33.15
C ILE A 366 56.64 26.56 -32.93
N TYR A 367 56.03 27.19 -31.92
CA TYR A 367 56.36 28.57 -31.53
C TYR A 367 57.81 28.70 -31.03
N LEU A 368 58.28 27.76 -30.20
CA LEU A 368 59.66 27.75 -29.70
C LEU A 368 60.69 27.49 -30.82
N GLU A 369 60.42 26.56 -31.74
CA GLU A 369 61.28 26.30 -32.91
C GLU A 369 61.35 27.52 -33.84
N SER A 370 60.21 28.11 -34.18
CA SER A 370 60.18 29.32 -35.03
C SER A 370 60.79 30.55 -34.34
N ALA A 371 60.72 30.65 -33.00
CA ALA A 371 61.41 31.66 -32.23
C ALA A 371 62.94 31.46 -32.18
N LYS A 372 63.45 30.21 -32.21
CA LYS A 372 64.88 29.93 -32.42
C LYS A 372 65.30 30.38 -33.82
N LEU A 373 64.53 30.01 -34.86
CA LEU A 373 64.85 30.32 -36.25
C LEU A 373 64.96 31.85 -36.48
N LYS A 374 64.04 32.63 -35.89
CA LYS A 374 64.08 34.11 -35.91
C LYS A 374 65.28 34.73 -35.18
N LYS A 375 65.98 34.01 -34.31
CA LYS A 375 67.24 34.48 -33.69
C LYS A 375 68.47 34.23 -34.56
N CYS A 376 68.43 33.27 -35.48
CA CYS A 376 69.51 32.99 -36.42
C CYS A 376 69.52 33.94 -37.63
N LEU A 377 68.36 34.51 -38.00
CA LEU A 377 68.22 35.46 -39.10
C LEU A 377 68.24 36.92 -38.61
N ARG A 378 69.44 37.42 -38.26
CA ARG A 378 69.74 38.86 -38.24
C ARG A 378 70.59 39.21 -39.46
N PRO A 379 70.14 40.09 -40.37
CA PRO A 379 71.02 40.65 -41.39
C PRO A 379 72.04 41.59 -40.75
N ILE A 380 73.23 41.68 -41.34
CA ILE A 380 74.22 42.72 -41.04
C ILE A 380 74.03 43.81 -42.10
N ASP A 381 73.62 45.01 -41.69
CA ASP A 381 73.77 46.21 -42.51
C ASP A 381 74.05 47.43 -41.62
N LYS A 382 74.88 48.33 -42.14
CA LYS A 382 75.09 49.68 -41.61
C LYS A 382 74.36 50.67 -42.52
N PRO A 383 73.88 51.80 -41.99
CA PRO A 383 74.66 53.01 -42.27
C PRO A 383 74.81 53.93 -41.05
N LEU A 384 75.72 54.92 -41.17
CA LEU A 384 75.88 56.01 -40.21
C LEU A 384 76.21 57.30 -40.97
N SER A 385 75.26 58.23 -41.05
CA SER A 385 75.51 59.65 -41.39
C SER A 385 74.32 60.51 -40.93
N ASN A 386 74.62 61.46 -40.03
CA ASN A 386 73.76 62.56 -39.59
C ASN A 386 74.04 63.82 -40.47
N PRO A 387 73.40 64.99 -40.23
CA PRO A 387 72.03 65.31 -39.80
C PRO A 387 71.37 66.40 -40.71
N LEU A 388 70.20 66.95 -40.33
CA LEU A 388 69.96 68.39 -40.02
C LEU A 388 68.45 68.73 -39.82
N ASP A 389 68.20 69.72 -38.95
CA ASP A 389 67.04 70.64 -38.74
C ASP A 389 65.57 70.10 -38.78
N ILE A 390 64.65 70.26 -37.79
CA ILE A 390 64.25 71.38 -36.87
C ILE A 390 63.49 72.52 -37.64
N PRO A 391 62.31 73.06 -37.22
CA PRO A 391 61.35 72.68 -36.15
C PRO A 391 59.81 72.76 -36.51
N ASN A 392 58.95 72.62 -35.49
CA ASN A 392 57.63 73.28 -35.25
C ASN A 392 56.34 72.94 -36.05
N SER A 393 55.37 72.32 -35.36
CA SER A 393 54.06 72.89 -34.90
C SER A 393 53.27 71.81 -34.12
N GLN A 394 52.73 72.09 -32.91
CA GLN A 394 51.37 72.56 -32.60
C GLN A 394 50.24 71.69 -33.22
N THR A 395 49.18 71.25 -32.51
CA THR A 395 48.64 71.62 -31.17
C THR A 395 47.69 70.53 -30.61
N GLN A 396 47.40 70.55 -29.28
CA GLN A 396 46.10 70.39 -28.55
C GLN A 396 44.97 69.45 -29.11
N ASN A 397 44.00 68.87 -28.36
CA ASN A 397 43.57 68.80 -26.94
C ASN A 397 42.44 67.72 -26.88
N SER A 398 41.84 67.29 -25.76
CA SER A 398 42.25 67.13 -24.35
C SER A 398 41.19 66.27 -23.60
N GLU A 399 41.53 65.83 -22.38
CA GLU A 399 40.67 65.46 -21.21
C GLU A 399 39.51 64.42 -21.35
N ASN A 400 39.30 63.42 -20.47
CA ASN A 400 39.21 63.33 -18.98
C ASN A 400 37.94 64.01 -18.37
N PRO A 401 37.49 63.68 -17.12
CA PRO A 401 37.84 62.57 -16.19
C PRO A 401 36.65 61.92 -15.38
N ASN A 402 36.94 60.91 -14.53
CA ASN A 402 36.33 60.53 -13.22
C ASN A 402 34.79 60.24 -13.14
N SER A 403 34.16 59.66 -12.09
CA SER A 403 34.48 59.37 -10.65
C SER A 403 33.71 58.10 -10.16
N THR A 404 34.07 57.22 -9.18
CA THR A 404 34.57 57.25 -7.78
C THR A 404 33.46 56.99 -6.70
N THR A 405 33.67 56.00 -5.79
CA THR A 405 33.02 55.77 -4.44
C THR A 405 31.48 55.51 -4.36
N GLU A 406 30.82 54.97 -3.31
CA GLU A 406 31.10 54.46 -1.91
C GLU A 406 29.94 53.47 -1.51
N SER A 407 30.13 52.30 -0.85
CA SER A 407 30.17 51.94 0.60
C SER A 407 28.84 51.70 1.36
N SER A 408 28.89 51.12 2.60
CA SER A 408 27.82 50.54 3.48
C SER A 408 27.36 49.09 3.13
N VAL A 409 27.19 48.08 4.02
CA VAL A 409 27.17 47.86 5.51
C VAL A 409 25.87 48.28 6.22
N ILE A 410 25.20 47.53 7.12
CA ILE A 410 25.50 46.28 7.89
C ILE A 410 24.67 45.06 7.34
N GLU A 411 24.13 44.00 7.99
CA GLU A 411 24.00 43.46 9.38
C GLU A 411 23.79 41.90 9.36
N ASN A 412 23.66 41.24 10.53
CA ASN A 412 23.39 39.80 10.75
C ASN A 412 21.93 39.48 11.14
N ASP A 413 21.50 38.21 11.00
CA ASP A 413 20.96 37.46 12.15
C ASP A 413 21.10 35.92 11.99
N ASN A 414 20.94 35.16 13.09
CA ASN A 414 21.11 33.71 13.17
C ASN A 414 19.77 32.97 13.22
N PHE A 415 19.72 31.71 12.76
CA PHE A 415 19.00 30.66 13.51
C PHE A 415 19.47 29.24 13.18
N VAL A 416 19.39 28.34 14.17
CA VAL A 416 19.78 26.92 14.09
C VAL A 416 18.72 26.06 14.78
N PRO A 417 18.43 24.85 14.28
CA PRO A 417 17.97 23.76 15.12
C PRO A 417 18.91 22.54 15.06
N ARG A 418 19.37 22.10 16.24
CA ARG A 418 19.81 20.71 16.44
C ARG A 418 18.57 19.84 16.67
N TYR A 419 18.57 18.60 16.19
CA TYR A 419 17.69 17.56 16.72
C TYR A 419 18.46 16.66 17.68
N HIS A 420 17.91 16.46 18.87
CA HIS A 420 18.37 15.47 19.86
C HIS A 420 17.28 14.41 20.02
N PHE A 421 17.66 13.13 19.97
CA PHE A 421 16.80 12.01 20.33
C PHE A 421 17.11 11.54 21.75
N GLN A 422 16.14 11.71 22.64
CA GLN A 422 15.82 10.90 23.84
C GLN A 422 14.52 11.51 24.40
N LYS A 423 13.51 10.72 24.74
CA LYS A 423 13.58 9.51 25.55
C LYS A 423 12.54 8.46 25.17
#